data_AF-A0A7W0ZRS9-F1
#
_entry.id   AF-A0A7W0ZRS9-F1
#
_cell.length_a   1.000
_cell.length_b   1.000
_cell.length_c   1.000
_cell.angle_alpha   90.00
_cell.angle_beta   90.00
_cell.angle_gamma   90.00
#
_symmetry.space_group_name_H-M   'P 1'
#
loop_
_entity.id
_entity.type
_entity.pdbx_description
1 polymer ?
#
loop_
_entity_poly.entity_id
_entity_poly.type
_entity_poly.pdbx_seq_one_letter_code
_entity_poly.pdbx_strand_id
1 'polypeptide(L)'
;MLLSAVLVALAGTATPVLADNHADLAFEVGEYNHDKRSVRIIEKLVTLKLPEKCWPKLLDKKTSGLGSIAGKSRTISAIAKALTEEDWGAIESQSANDKATNQKLALEKVEAFASKFHVTLNLEGDDCVATGNAMWLKYLGTTLFALEKYPPKSGKAFVTINVTAKAKGAKTEISKDGTKFTITAGRDVEKSGWPKDIENPIMRVSSKQ
;
A
#
# COMPACT_ATOMS: atom_id res chain seq x y z
N MET A 1 -15.07 -41.26 48.82
CA MET A 1 -14.17 -41.24 47.65
C MET A 1 -14.72 -40.21 46.68
N LEU A 2 -14.18 -38.99 46.71
CA LEU A 2 -14.65 -37.87 45.89
C LEU A 2 -13.95 -37.88 44.52
N LEU A 3 -14.75 -37.80 43.45
CA LEU A 3 -14.29 -37.69 42.06
C LEU A 3 -13.47 -36.41 41.86
N SER A 4 -12.28 -36.57 41.27
CA SER A 4 -11.43 -35.46 40.80
C SER A 4 -12.02 -34.87 39.51
N ALA A 5 -12.32 -33.58 39.51
CA ALA A 5 -12.64 -32.83 38.30
C ALA A 5 -11.35 -32.31 37.67
N VAL A 6 -11.01 -32.84 36.49
CA VAL A 6 -9.92 -32.33 35.66
C VAL A 6 -10.42 -31.09 34.93
N LEU A 7 -9.88 -29.93 35.29
CA LEU A 7 -10.12 -28.67 34.59
C LEU A 7 -9.21 -28.65 33.34
N VAL A 8 -9.80 -28.88 32.17
CA VAL A 8 -9.11 -28.70 30.89
C VAL A 8 -9.13 -27.20 30.56
N ALA A 9 -7.99 -26.54 30.76
CA ALA A 9 -7.80 -25.17 30.28
C ALA A 9 -7.66 -25.19 28.75
N LEU A 10 -8.72 -24.78 28.04
CA LEU A 10 -8.60 -24.40 26.64
C LEU A 10 -7.76 -23.11 26.57
N ALA A 11 -6.49 -23.27 26.18
CA ALA A 11 -5.68 -22.17 25.68
C ALA A 11 -6.26 -21.71 24.33
N GLY A 12 -7.25 -20.83 24.38
CA GLY A 12 -7.69 -20.07 23.22
C GLY A 12 -6.51 -19.22 22.75
N THR A 13 -5.90 -19.60 21.64
CA THR A 13 -4.93 -18.75 20.96
C THR A 13 -5.69 -17.53 20.46
N ALA A 14 -5.44 -16.37 21.10
CA ALA A 14 -5.93 -15.10 20.62
C ALA A 14 -5.44 -14.91 19.18
N THR A 15 -6.36 -14.97 18.22
CA THR A 15 -6.11 -14.47 16.87
C THR A 15 -5.79 -12.99 16.99
N PRO A 16 -4.61 -12.53 16.53
CA PRO A 16 -4.18 -11.16 16.78
C PRO A 16 -5.06 -10.15 16.03
N VAL A 17 -5.23 -8.99 16.67
CA VAL A 17 -5.98 -7.78 16.29
C VAL A 17 -5.36 -7.11 15.04
N LEU A 18 -5.27 -7.85 13.93
CA LEU A 18 -4.77 -7.34 12.65
C LEU A 18 -5.92 -6.86 11.74
N ALA A 19 -7.14 -7.34 11.95
CA ALA A 19 -8.28 -7.04 11.09
C ALA A 19 -8.87 -5.63 11.31
N ASP A 20 -8.66 -5.00 12.47
CA ASP A 20 -9.30 -3.72 12.82
C ASP A 20 -8.57 -2.52 12.21
N ASN A 21 -7.25 -2.45 12.40
CA ASN A 21 -6.47 -1.26 12.03
C ASN A 21 -6.42 -0.97 10.51
N HIS A 22 -6.48 -1.99 9.65
CA HIS A 22 -6.47 -1.77 8.20
C HIS A 22 -7.82 -1.27 7.69
N ALA A 23 -8.93 -1.76 8.27
CA ALA A 23 -10.26 -1.24 8.00
C ALA A 23 -10.39 0.20 8.49
N ASP A 24 -9.87 0.52 9.69
CA ASP A 24 -9.81 1.88 10.22
C ASP A 24 -9.02 2.81 9.28
N LEU A 25 -7.86 2.35 8.79
CA LEU A 25 -7.08 3.12 7.83
C LEU A 25 -7.87 3.38 6.54
N ALA A 26 -8.54 2.36 5.99
CA ALA A 26 -9.33 2.53 4.78
C ALA A 26 -10.46 3.55 4.99
N PHE A 27 -11.17 3.46 6.12
CA PHE A 27 -12.20 4.41 6.52
C PHE A 27 -11.63 5.83 6.64
N GLU A 28 -10.56 6.01 7.41
CA GLU A 28 -9.97 7.33 7.65
C GLU A 28 -9.36 7.96 6.39
N VAL A 29 -8.82 7.15 5.48
CA VAL A 29 -8.38 7.62 4.16
C VAL A 29 -9.57 8.09 3.31
N GLY A 30 -10.70 7.37 3.38
CA GLY A 30 -11.95 7.78 2.75
C GLY A 30 -12.47 9.12 3.27
N GLU A 31 -12.47 9.29 4.60
CA GLU A 31 -12.85 10.55 5.26
C GLU A 31 -11.91 11.69 4.86
N TYR A 32 -10.59 11.44 4.82
CA TYR A 32 -9.60 12.45 4.44
C TYR A 32 -9.75 12.90 2.97
N ASN A 33 -10.01 11.98 2.05
CA ASN A 33 -10.17 12.29 0.62
C ASN A 33 -11.60 12.67 0.23
N HIS A 34 -12.58 12.42 1.10
CA HIS A 34 -14.02 12.56 0.85
C HIS A 34 -14.53 11.69 -0.31
N ASP A 35 -14.00 10.47 -0.48
CA ASP A 35 -14.42 9.57 -1.54
C ASP A 35 -14.34 8.07 -1.17
N LYS A 36 -15.29 7.29 -1.70
CA LYS A 36 -15.37 5.83 -1.45
C LYS A 36 -14.33 5.03 -2.23
N ARG A 37 -13.79 5.61 -3.32
CA ARG A 37 -12.79 4.94 -4.16
C ARG A 37 -11.48 4.77 -3.41
N SER A 38 -11.07 5.77 -2.66
CA SER A 38 -9.89 5.76 -1.80
C SER A 38 -9.98 4.68 -0.74
N VAL A 39 -11.15 4.49 -0.12
CA VAL A 39 -11.44 3.36 0.79
C VAL A 39 -11.16 2.04 0.08
N ARG A 40 -11.79 1.83 -1.08
CA ARG A 40 -11.68 0.58 -1.85
C ARG A 40 -10.26 0.31 -2.36
N ILE A 41 -9.51 1.35 -2.71
CA ILE A 41 -8.09 1.24 -3.06
C ILE A 41 -7.27 0.70 -1.89
N ILE A 42 -7.46 1.25 -0.68
CA ILE A 42 -6.74 0.76 0.50
C ILE A 42 -7.14 -0.69 0.80
N GLU A 43 -8.44 -1.00 0.81
CA GLU A 43 -8.95 -2.34 1.11
C GLU A 43 -8.42 -3.43 0.15
N LYS A 44 -8.24 -3.11 -1.13
CA LYS A 44 -7.98 -4.13 -2.17
C LYS A 44 -6.55 -4.13 -2.69
N LEU A 45 -5.90 -2.98 -2.71
CA LEU A 45 -4.63 -2.80 -3.43
C LEU A 45 -3.44 -2.54 -2.50
N VAL A 46 -3.68 -2.31 -1.21
CA VAL A 46 -2.63 -1.94 -0.25
C VAL A 46 -2.66 -2.89 0.94
N THR A 47 -1.53 -3.47 1.28
CA THR A 47 -1.32 -4.18 2.55
C THR A 47 -0.22 -3.49 3.33
N LEU A 48 -0.54 -2.97 4.52
CA LEU A 48 0.46 -2.45 5.46
C LEU A 48 0.64 -3.43 6.61
N LYS A 49 1.83 -4.03 6.71
CA LYS A 49 2.23 -4.85 7.86
C LYS A 49 3.12 -4.01 8.75
N LEU A 50 2.46 -3.29 9.66
CA LEU A 50 3.10 -2.41 10.64
C LEU A 50 3.05 -3.07 12.03
N PRO A 51 4.05 -2.82 12.90
CA PRO A 51 3.94 -3.14 14.31
C PRO A 51 2.70 -2.49 14.92
N GLU A 52 2.03 -3.19 15.84
CA GLU A 52 0.76 -2.76 16.45
C GLU A 52 0.79 -1.33 16.98
N LYS A 53 1.87 -0.99 17.70
CA LYS A 53 2.09 0.34 18.27
C LYS A 53 2.27 1.47 17.27
N CYS A 54 2.43 1.18 15.96
CA CYS A 54 2.56 2.19 14.93
C CYS A 54 1.22 2.65 14.37
N TRP A 55 0.16 1.85 14.49
CA TRP A 55 -1.17 2.17 13.97
C TRP A 55 -1.78 3.42 14.60
N PRO A 56 -1.75 3.63 15.93
CA PRO A 56 -2.29 4.85 16.53
C PRO A 56 -1.63 6.12 15.98
N LYS A 57 -0.31 6.08 15.72
CA LYS A 57 0.40 7.22 15.14
C LYS A 57 0.07 7.42 13.66
N LEU A 58 -0.11 6.34 12.90
CA LEU A 58 -0.50 6.44 11.50
C LEU A 58 -1.91 7.03 11.34
N LEU A 59 -2.84 6.63 12.21
CA LEU A 59 -4.25 7.06 12.19
C LEU A 59 -4.47 8.42 12.85
N ASP A 60 -3.48 8.96 13.57
CA ASP A 60 -3.58 10.29 14.19
C ASP A 60 -3.67 11.39 13.11
N LYS A 61 -4.84 12.03 13.04
CA LYS A 61 -5.18 13.15 12.14
C LYS A 61 -4.29 14.38 12.33
N LYS A 62 -3.58 14.49 13.46
CA LYS A 62 -2.62 15.58 13.72
C LYS A 62 -1.23 15.31 13.11
N THR A 63 -0.96 14.08 12.69
CA THR A 63 0.28 13.72 12.00
C THR A 63 0.09 13.72 10.48
N SER A 64 1.19 13.80 9.73
CA SER A 64 1.13 13.75 8.27
C SER A 64 1.06 12.33 7.71
N GLY A 65 1.03 11.29 8.55
CA GLY A 65 1.04 9.88 8.14
C GLY A 65 -0.23 9.49 7.38
N LEU A 66 -1.40 9.74 7.97
CA LEU A 66 -2.70 9.49 7.34
C LEU A 66 -2.81 10.21 5.99
N GLY A 67 -2.52 11.52 5.97
CA GLY A 67 -2.52 12.31 4.73
C GLY A 67 -1.53 11.80 3.68
N SER A 68 -0.38 11.26 4.10
CA SER A 68 0.58 10.64 3.20
C SER A 68 0.02 9.38 2.53
N ILE A 69 -0.63 8.50 3.28
CA ILE A 69 -1.30 7.30 2.72
C ILE A 69 -2.51 7.69 1.86
N ALA A 70 -3.31 8.66 2.31
CA ALA A 70 -4.43 9.17 1.52
C ALA A 70 -3.96 9.73 0.17
N GLY A 71 -2.84 10.44 0.14
CA GLY A 71 -2.17 10.87 -1.09
C GLY A 71 -1.74 9.69 -1.98
N LYS A 72 -1.26 8.58 -1.40
CA LYS A 72 -0.87 7.38 -2.17
C LYS A 72 -2.05 6.70 -2.86
N SER A 73 -3.26 6.77 -2.31
CA SER A 73 -4.44 6.23 -3.01
C SER A 73 -4.70 6.94 -4.35
N ARG A 74 -4.43 8.25 -4.43
CA ARG A 74 -4.50 9.02 -5.68
C ARG A 74 -3.40 8.61 -6.64
N THR A 75 -2.17 8.43 -6.15
CA THR A 75 -1.05 7.89 -6.95
C THR A 75 -1.39 6.50 -7.50
N ILE A 76 -2.02 5.62 -6.72
CA ILE A 76 -2.45 4.29 -7.19
C ILE A 76 -3.51 4.40 -8.30
N SER A 77 -4.42 5.36 -8.22
CA SER A 77 -5.36 5.64 -9.32
C SER A 77 -4.62 6.08 -10.59
N ALA A 78 -3.58 6.91 -10.46
CA ALA A 78 -2.74 7.30 -11.59
C ALA A 78 -1.94 6.12 -12.17
N ILE A 79 -1.43 5.22 -11.32
CA ILE A 79 -0.79 3.97 -11.75
C ILE A 79 -1.77 3.08 -12.52
N ALA A 80 -3.02 2.96 -12.06
CA ALA A 80 -4.04 2.19 -12.77
C ALA A 80 -4.24 2.74 -14.19
N LYS A 81 -4.44 4.05 -14.31
CA LYS A 81 -4.49 4.72 -15.62
C LYS A 81 -3.24 4.47 -16.46
N ALA A 82 -2.05 4.51 -15.87
CA ALA A 82 -0.79 4.28 -16.58
C ALA A 82 -0.61 2.81 -17.05
N LEU A 83 -1.17 1.84 -16.32
CA LEU A 83 -1.05 0.41 -16.62
C LEU A 83 -2.18 -0.14 -17.50
N THR A 84 -3.37 0.45 -17.46
CA THR A 84 -4.57 -0.10 -18.10
C THR A 84 -5.39 0.91 -18.90
N GLU A 85 -4.99 2.18 -18.89
CA GLU A 85 -5.76 3.31 -19.44
C GLU A 85 -7.10 3.56 -18.71
N GLU A 86 -7.40 2.83 -17.63
CA GLU A 86 -8.62 3.01 -16.87
C GLU A 86 -8.51 4.23 -15.95
N ASP A 87 -9.22 5.31 -16.31
CA ASP A 87 -9.35 6.52 -15.50
C ASP A 87 -10.61 6.46 -14.64
N TRP A 88 -10.47 5.99 -13.40
CA TRP A 88 -11.60 5.86 -12.47
C TRP A 88 -12.23 7.21 -12.10
N GLY A 89 -11.47 8.31 -12.15
CA GLY A 89 -12.02 9.65 -11.94
C GLY A 89 -12.92 10.08 -13.10
N ALA A 90 -12.49 9.81 -14.32
CA ALA A 90 -13.31 10.04 -15.51
C ALA A 90 -14.61 9.22 -15.47
N ILE A 91 -14.54 7.94 -15.07
CA ILE A 91 -15.71 7.07 -14.90
C ILE A 91 -16.70 7.66 -13.90
N GLU A 92 -16.25 8.20 -12.76
CA GLU A 92 -17.14 8.80 -11.76
C GLU A 92 -17.84 10.07 -12.28
N SER A 93 -17.21 10.79 -13.21
CA SER A 93 -17.67 12.08 -13.72
C SER A 93 -18.47 12.02 -15.03
N GLN A 94 -18.63 10.83 -15.64
CA GLN A 94 -19.28 10.70 -16.94
C GLN A 94 -20.78 11.08 -16.87
N SER A 95 -21.30 11.74 -17.90
CA SER A 95 -22.71 12.16 -17.95
C SER A 95 -23.68 11.04 -18.38
N ALA A 96 -23.16 9.87 -18.76
CA ALA A 96 -23.94 8.77 -19.32
C ALA A 96 -24.83 8.05 -18.29
N ASN A 97 -24.47 8.08 -17.00
CA ASN A 97 -25.28 7.51 -15.91
C ASN A 97 -25.40 8.50 -14.76
N ASP A 98 -26.29 8.19 -13.82
CA ASP A 98 -26.34 8.90 -12.54
C ASP A 98 -25.04 8.69 -11.72
N LYS A 99 -24.84 9.59 -10.76
CA LYS A 99 -23.64 9.60 -9.90
C LYS A 99 -23.43 8.29 -9.15
N ALA A 100 -24.49 7.63 -8.68
CA ALA A 100 -24.38 6.42 -7.89
C ALA A 100 -23.94 5.23 -8.75
N THR A 101 -24.50 5.10 -9.95
CA THR A 101 -24.09 4.11 -10.95
C THR A 101 -22.63 4.31 -11.35
N ASN A 102 -22.22 5.54 -11.65
CA ASN A 102 -20.82 5.85 -11.99
C ASN A 102 -19.84 5.48 -10.87
N GLN A 103 -20.19 5.82 -9.62
CA GLN A 103 -19.39 5.45 -8.45
C GLN A 103 -19.27 3.94 -8.33
N LYS A 104 -20.38 3.20 -8.47
CA LYS A 104 -20.37 1.73 -8.40
C LYS A 104 -19.44 1.13 -9.47
N LEU A 105 -19.53 1.60 -10.71
CA LEU A 105 -18.66 1.15 -11.81
C LEU A 105 -17.19 1.42 -11.49
N ALA A 106 -16.84 2.61 -10.99
CA ALA A 106 -15.46 2.92 -10.61
C ALA A 106 -14.95 1.98 -9.51
N LEU A 107 -15.77 1.65 -8.51
CA LEU A 107 -15.41 0.71 -7.45
C LEU A 107 -15.18 -0.71 -7.98
N GLU A 108 -16.03 -1.20 -8.89
CA GLU A 108 -15.86 -2.50 -9.55
C GLU A 108 -14.54 -2.56 -10.34
N LYS A 109 -14.14 -1.44 -10.97
CA LYS A 109 -12.85 -1.33 -11.67
C LYS A 109 -11.65 -1.39 -10.72
N VAL A 110 -11.73 -0.78 -9.53
CA VAL A 110 -10.68 -0.91 -8.51
C VAL A 110 -10.50 -2.38 -8.11
N GLU A 111 -11.59 -3.11 -7.89
CA GLU A 111 -11.52 -4.53 -7.51
C GLU A 111 -10.92 -5.40 -8.62
N ALA A 112 -11.35 -5.20 -9.86
CA ALA A 112 -10.80 -5.93 -11.01
C ALA A 112 -9.29 -5.68 -11.18
N PHE A 113 -8.83 -4.47 -10.85
CA PHE A 113 -7.43 -4.08 -10.95
C PHE A 113 -6.50 -4.79 -9.95
N ALA A 114 -7.03 -5.39 -8.87
CA ALA A 114 -6.23 -6.18 -7.92
C ALA A 114 -5.51 -7.37 -8.58
N SER A 115 -6.01 -7.86 -9.72
CA SER A 115 -5.36 -8.90 -10.54
C SER A 115 -4.12 -8.41 -11.30
N LYS A 116 -3.87 -7.11 -11.33
CA LYS A 116 -2.74 -6.46 -12.02
C LYS A 116 -1.82 -5.72 -11.06
N PHE A 117 -2.33 -5.25 -9.93
CA PHE A 117 -1.56 -4.42 -9.01
C PHE A 117 -1.86 -4.74 -7.56
N HIS A 118 -0.81 -4.79 -6.75
CA HIS A 118 -0.93 -4.77 -5.29
C HIS A 118 0.39 -4.26 -4.70
N VAL A 119 0.33 -3.47 -3.64
CA VAL A 119 1.51 -3.05 -2.88
C VAL A 119 1.42 -3.53 -1.44
N THR A 120 2.43 -4.30 -1.02
CA THR A 120 2.64 -4.68 0.37
C THR A 120 3.83 -3.92 0.93
N LEU A 121 3.67 -3.31 2.09
CA LEU A 121 4.77 -2.73 2.87
C LEU A 121 4.89 -3.46 4.20
N ASN A 122 6.09 -3.94 4.50
CA ASN A 122 6.45 -4.59 5.74
C ASN A 122 7.45 -3.70 6.47
N LEU A 123 7.12 -3.28 7.70
CA LEU A 123 7.99 -2.48 8.54
C LEU A 123 8.48 -3.29 9.73
N GLU A 124 9.80 -3.46 9.85
CA GLU A 124 10.42 -4.17 10.97
C GLU A 124 10.79 -3.22 12.13
N GLY A 125 10.44 -3.66 13.34
CA GLY A 125 10.83 -3.00 14.59
C GLY A 125 10.04 -1.73 14.85
N ASP A 126 10.60 -0.84 15.65
CA ASP A 126 9.79 0.07 16.47
C ASP A 126 9.65 1.49 15.93
N ASP A 127 10.09 1.73 14.70
CA ASP A 127 10.01 3.05 14.05
C ASP A 127 8.58 3.37 13.63
N CYS A 128 7.83 3.94 14.55
CA CYS A 128 6.48 4.40 14.30
C CYS A 128 6.43 5.88 13.92
N VAL A 129 7.51 6.44 13.37
CA VAL A 129 7.43 7.78 12.78
C VAL A 129 6.42 7.71 11.63
N ALA A 130 5.32 8.43 11.79
CA ALA A 130 4.24 8.53 10.81
C ALA A 130 4.17 9.98 10.30
N THR A 131 5.32 10.50 9.88
CA THR A 131 5.41 11.80 9.20
C THR A 131 5.78 11.57 7.75
N GLY A 132 5.56 12.54 6.86
CA GLY A 132 6.03 12.44 5.47
C GLY A 132 7.53 12.17 5.32
N ASN A 133 8.32 12.41 6.37
CA ASN A 133 9.75 12.12 6.42
C ASN A 133 10.10 10.70 6.91
N ALA A 134 9.12 9.91 7.32
CA ALA A 134 9.34 8.53 7.72
C ALA A 134 9.89 7.72 6.54
N MET A 135 10.95 6.97 6.80
CA MET A 135 11.70 6.24 5.78
C MET A 135 10.81 5.27 5.00
N TRP A 136 9.93 4.55 5.69
CA TRP A 136 8.99 3.62 5.06
C TRP A 136 7.96 4.31 4.16
N LEU A 137 7.45 5.49 4.54
CA LEU A 137 6.56 6.29 3.69
C LEU A 137 7.28 6.87 2.47
N LYS A 138 8.54 7.26 2.65
CA LYS A 138 9.39 7.73 1.54
C LYS A 138 9.66 6.60 0.52
N TYR A 139 9.95 5.37 0.97
CA TYR A 139 10.11 4.22 0.07
C TYR A 139 8.82 3.87 -0.66
N LEU A 140 7.69 3.87 0.05
CA LEU A 140 6.37 3.67 -0.56
C LEU A 140 6.10 4.73 -1.65
N GLY A 141 6.31 6.01 -1.31
CA GLY A 141 6.11 7.11 -2.24
C GLY A 141 7.01 7.03 -3.47
N THR A 142 8.30 6.78 -3.29
CA THR A 142 9.28 6.67 -4.38
C THR A 142 8.92 5.52 -5.32
N THR A 143 8.54 4.37 -4.76
CA THR A 143 8.17 3.18 -5.55
C THR A 143 6.91 3.41 -6.37
N LEU A 144 5.87 3.97 -5.75
CA LEU A 144 4.61 4.28 -6.46
C LEU A 144 4.82 5.34 -7.55
N PHE A 145 5.58 6.39 -7.25
CA PHE A 145 5.92 7.42 -8.25
C PHE A 145 6.70 6.84 -9.44
N ALA A 146 7.67 5.97 -9.18
CA ALA A 146 8.42 5.32 -10.25
C ALA A 146 7.53 4.42 -11.12
N LEU A 147 6.55 3.71 -10.54
CA LEU A 147 5.60 2.89 -11.28
C LEU A 147 4.60 3.72 -12.10
N GLU A 148 4.18 4.87 -11.59
CA GLU A 148 3.33 5.81 -12.32
C GLU A 148 4.07 6.37 -13.54
N LYS A 149 5.31 6.80 -13.34
CA LYS A 149 6.15 7.42 -14.38
C LYS A 149 6.62 6.40 -15.42
N TYR A 150 6.99 5.20 -14.97
CA TYR A 150 7.54 4.13 -15.81
C TYR A 150 6.73 2.83 -15.62
N PRO A 151 5.49 2.77 -16.16
CA PRO A 151 4.66 1.59 -16.03
C PRO A 151 5.35 0.37 -16.68
N PRO A 152 5.45 -0.79 -15.99
CA PRO A 152 6.03 -2.01 -16.55
C PRO A 152 5.36 -2.47 -17.84
N LYS A 153 6.14 -2.99 -18.79
CA LYS A 153 5.64 -3.56 -20.07
C LYS A 153 4.65 -4.71 -19.86
N SER A 154 4.75 -5.40 -18.73
CA SER A 154 3.87 -6.52 -18.38
C SER A 154 2.42 -6.08 -18.08
N GLY A 155 2.18 -4.78 -17.88
CA GLY A 155 0.87 -4.25 -17.45
C GLY A 155 0.51 -4.65 -16.02
N LYS A 156 1.46 -5.18 -15.24
CA LYS A 156 1.27 -5.63 -13.86
C LYS A 156 2.40 -5.17 -12.95
N ALA A 157 2.08 -4.87 -11.70
CA ALA A 157 3.05 -4.57 -10.66
C ALA A 157 2.59 -5.07 -9.29
N PHE A 158 3.18 -6.18 -8.85
CA PHE A 158 3.03 -6.72 -7.50
C PHE A 158 4.25 -6.37 -6.68
N VAL A 159 4.09 -5.40 -5.79
CA VAL A 159 5.19 -4.75 -5.07
C VAL A 159 5.24 -5.25 -3.65
N THR A 160 6.42 -5.61 -3.17
CA THR A 160 6.71 -5.86 -1.75
C THR A 160 7.86 -4.96 -1.31
N ILE A 161 7.62 -4.09 -0.34
CA ILE A 161 8.62 -3.21 0.26
C ILE A 161 8.91 -3.72 1.67
N ASN A 162 10.13 -4.16 1.91
CA ASN A 162 10.62 -4.61 3.22
C ASN A 162 11.53 -3.53 3.80
N VAL A 163 11.08 -2.86 4.86
CA VAL A 163 11.84 -1.82 5.55
C VAL A 163 12.40 -2.41 6.85
N THR A 164 13.71 -2.55 6.93
CA THR A 164 14.39 -3.29 8.00
C THR A 164 15.60 -2.54 8.54
N ALA A 165 15.89 -2.73 9.84
CA ALA A 165 17.10 -2.22 10.49
C ALA A 165 18.38 -2.88 9.94
N LYS A 166 18.28 -4.07 9.35
CA LYS A 166 19.44 -4.82 8.85
C LYS A 166 19.95 -4.30 7.51
N ALA A 167 19.09 -3.66 6.73
CA ALA A 167 19.46 -3.14 5.43
C ALA A 167 20.19 -1.80 5.58
N LYS A 168 21.30 -1.66 4.85
CA LYS A 168 22.15 -0.45 4.88
C LYS A 168 21.84 0.50 3.71
N GLY A 169 20.69 0.38 3.07
CA GLY A 169 20.31 1.09 1.84
C GLY A 169 19.11 0.41 1.17
N ALA A 170 18.77 0.84 -0.03
CA ALA A 170 17.70 0.23 -0.83
C ALA A 170 18.29 -0.71 -1.89
N LYS A 171 17.57 -1.78 -2.21
CA LYS A 171 17.82 -2.68 -3.33
C LYS A 171 16.49 -3.11 -3.91
N THR A 172 16.38 -3.08 -5.23
CA THR A 172 15.19 -3.58 -5.94
C THR A 172 15.53 -4.83 -6.75
N GLU A 173 14.75 -5.87 -6.54
CA GLU A 173 14.78 -7.11 -7.31
C GLU A 173 13.48 -7.21 -8.11
N ILE A 174 13.59 -7.62 -9.37
CA ILE A 174 12.45 -7.74 -10.28
C ILE A 174 12.41 -9.17 -10.82
N SER A 175 11.24 -9.78 -10.81
CA SER A 175 11.05 -11.11 -11.41
C SER A 175 11.32 -11.09 -12.92
N LYS A 176 11.66 -12.26 -13.48
CA LYS A 176 12.03 -12.38 -14.90
C LYS A 176 10.93 -11.91 -15.86
N ASP A 177 9.67 -12.06 -15.47
CA ASP A 177 8.49 -11.62 -16.22
C ASP A 177 8.16 -10.12 -16.03
N GLY A 178 8.92 -9.41 -15.20
CA GLY A 178 8.72 -7.98 -14.96
C GLY A 178 7.42 -7.64 -14.22
N THR A 179 6.85 -8.58 -13.45
CA THR A 179 5.57 -8.38 -12.75
C THR A 179 5.73 -8.18 -11.24
N LYS A 180 6.76 -8.77 -10.61
CA LYS A 180 6.98 -8.71 -9.16
C LYS A 180 8.19 -7.83 -8.86
N PHE A 181 8.03 -6.93 -7.90
CA PHE A 181 9.04 -5.97 -7.47
C PHE A 181 9.28 -6.14 -5.97
N THR A 182 10.47 -6.57 -5.58
CA THR A 182 10.85 -6.68 -4.17
C THR A 182 11.87 -5.60 -3.85
N ILE A 183 11.49 -4.66 -3.00
CA ILE A 183 12.35 -3.58 -2.51
C ILE A 183 12.74 -3.95 -1.08
N THR A 184 14.04 -4.11 -0.82
CA THR A 184 14.57 -4.26 0.54
C THR A 184 15.32 -2.99 0.90
N ALA A 185 14.91 -2.33 1.97
CA ALA A 185 15.31 -0.96 2.27
C ALA A 185 15.67 -0.76 3.75
N GLY A 186 16.65 0.11 3.99
CA GLY A 186 17.12 0.45 5.33
C GLY A 186 16.13 1.35 6.06
N ARG A 187 15.73 0.96 7.27
CA ARG A 187 14.84 1.74 8.14
C ARG A 187 15.51 3.02 8.65
N ASP A 188 16.75 2.91 9.09
CA ASP A 188 17.42 3.97 9.86
C ASP A 188 18.46 4.76 9.03
N VAL A 189 18.58 4.46 7.74
CA VAL A 189 19.64 5.05 6.89
C VAL A 189 19.06 5.59 5.59
N GLU A 190 19.02 6.92 5.47
CA GLU A 190 18.78 7.61 4.21
C GLU A 190 20.09 7.69 3.43
N LYS A 191 20.26 6.81 2.43
CA LYS A 191 21.41 6.88 1.53
C LYS A 191 21.12 7.78 0.34
N SER A 192 22.10 8.60 -0.02
CA SER A 192 22.15 9.27 -1.32
C SER A 192 22.07 8.22 -2.44
N GLY A 193 21.07 8.32 -3.33
CA GLY A 193 20.94 7.42 -4.48
C GLY A 193 19.63 6.62 -4.58
N TRP A 194 18.62 6.90 -3.77
CA TRP A 194 17.31 6.24 -3.87
C TRP A 194 16.71 6.15 -5.29
N PRO A 195 16.78 7.20 -6.14
CA PRO A 195 16.35 7.07 -7.53
C PRO A 195 17.11 5.97 -8.28
N LYS A 196 18.42 5.82 -8.04
CA LYS A 196 19.22 4.79 -8.71
C LYS A 196 18.85 3.37 -8.28
N ASP A 197 18.49 3.17 -7.01
CA ASP A 197 18.24 1.82 -6.46
C ASP A 197 16.77 1.38 -6.54
N ILE A 198 15.85 2.30 -6.81
CA ILE A 198 14.40 2.04 -6.96
C ILE A 198 13.90 2.44 -8.35
N GLU A 199 14.06 3.69 -8.76
CA GLU A 199 13.54 4.22 -10.04
C GLU A 199 14.21 3.54 -11.24
N ASN A 200 15.54 3.47 -11.28
CA ASN A 200 16.25 2.88 -12.44
C ASN A 200 15.89 1.40 -12.68
N PRO A 201 15.84 0.52 -11.67
CA PRO A 201 15.35 -0.85 -11.85
C PRO A 201 13.95 -0.92 -12.46
N ILE A 202 13.01 -0.10 -11.99
CA ILE A 202 11.63 -0.05 -12.51
C ILE A 202 11.63 0.45 -13.95
N MET A 203 12.37 1.52 -14.25
CA MET A 203 12.52 2.08 -15.60
C MET A 203 13.03 1.05 -16.61
N ARG A 204 13.98 0.18 -16.23
CA ARG A 204 14.54 -0.86 -17.13
C ARG A 204 13.49 -1.83 -17.66
N VAL A 205 12.43 -2.10 -16.92
CA VAL A 205 11.36 -3.04 -17.31
C VAL A 205 10.09 -2.33 -17.81
N SER A 206 10.16 -1.00 -17.95
CA SER A 206 9.02 -0.15 -18.30
C SER A 206 8.76 -0.06 -19.79
N SER A 207 7.52 0.31 -20.14
CA SER A 207 7.10 0.58 -21.52
C SER A 207 7.55 1.94 -22.05
N LYS A 208 8.01 2.84 -21.17
CA LYS A 208 8.46 4.20 -21.49
C LYS A 208 9.95 4.31 -21.17
N GLN A 209 10.80 4.27 -22.19
CA GLN A 209 12.24 4.53 -22.06
C GLN A 209 12.58 5.93 -22.58
#